data_AF-A0A9Q2UFJ2-F1
#
_entry.id   AF-A0A9Q2UFJ2-F1
#
_cell.length_a   1.000
_cell.length_b   1.000
_cell.length_c   1.000
_cell.angle_alpha   90.00
_cell.angle_beta   90.00
_cell.angle_gamma   90.00
#
_symmetry.space_group_name_H-M   'P 1'
#
loop_
_entity.id
_entity.type
_entity.pdbx_description
1 polymer ?
#
loop_
_entity_poly.entity_id
_entity_poly.type
_entity_poly.pdbx_seq_one_letter_code
_entity_poly.pdbx_strand_id
1 'polypeptide(L)'
;ILQIKNPNDSLIESLEKINYDNNTIIIEGENIKNNSKIKKYFDFHKKFYSIVCYKLTKEFKKKLIDKLFDQHNCKLSKDAYWFFLENSSDDYQILENEVIKISNYGEVNASVEDISKLSGTAGSSQFEDLFFQCIVGSNQSIIKKSEIMIRSSADAYSFLQIVKKFLKILISSSERKNKNNIADLAKHYLPKYLFRQKNSFELAVSRADLMKIRIINNLLQKAELYIRKNDSRFLVIIQRFLLNFSKTMK
;
A
#
# COMPACT_ATOMS: atom_id res chain seq x y z
N ILE A 1 2.23 -34.28 -11.74
CA ILE A 1 2.56 -32.85 -11.94
C ILE A 1 3.94 -32.62 -11.34
N LEU A 2 4.90 -32.12 -12.14
CA LEU A 2 6.25 -31.77 -11.70
C LEU A 2 6.35 -30.26 -11.52
N GLN A 3 6.75 -29.78 -10.34
CA GLN A 3 6.93 -28.36 -10.09
C GLN A 3 8.42 -28.03 -9.95
N ILE A 4 8.88 -27.03 -10.69
CA ILE A 4 10.26 -26.54 -10.68
C ILE A 4 10.23 -25.07 -10.29
N LYS A 5 11.04 -24.68 -9.31
CA LYS A 5 11.14 -23.30 -8.83
C LYS A 5 12.49 -22.70 -9.18
N ASN A 6 12.52 -21.40 -9.42
CA ASN A 6 13.72 -20.61 -9.69
C ASN A 6 14.57 -21.21 -10.83
N PRO A 7 13.98 -21.37 -12.02
CA PRO A 7 14.65 -22.04 -13.11
C PRO A 7 15.82 -21.19 -13.62
N ASN A 8 16.85 -21.86 -14.12
CA ASN A 8 18.00 -21.25 -14.75
C ASN A 8 18.22 -21.86 -16.15
N ASP A 9 19.17 -21.32 -16.90
CA ASP A 9 19.37 -21.73 -18.30
C ASP A 9 19.74 -23.21 -18.46
N SER A 10 20.31 -23.87 -17.43
CA SER A 10 20.64 -25.31 -17.49
C SER A 10 19.40 -26.21 -17.47
N LEU A 11 18.24 -25.69 -17.05
CA LEU A 11 16.99 -26.44 -17.11
C LEU A 11 16.59 -26.77 -18.56
N ILE A 12 16.93 -25.91 -19.52
CA ILE A 12 16.57 -26.06 -20.94
C ILE A 12 17.08 -27.41 -21.47
N GLU A 13 18.35 -27.72 -21.23
CA GLU A 13 18.98 -28.98 -21.67
C GLU A 13 18.35 -30.21 -21.03
N SER A 14 17.85 -30.06 -19.80
CA SER A 14 17.16 -31.14 -19.09
C SER A 14 15.77 -31.37 -19.68
N LEU A 15 15.05 -30.31 -20.02
CA LEU A 15 13.73 -30.39 -20.62
C LEU A 15 13.77 -31.05 -22.00
N GLU A 16 14.74 -30.68 -22.85
CA GLU A 16 14.90 -31.28 -24.19
C GLU A 16 15.07 -32.81 -24.19
N LYS A 17 15.50 -33.39 -23.07
CA LYS A 17 15.69 -34.84 -22.89
C LYS A 17 14.48 -35.56 -22.31
N ILE A 18 13.44 -34.83 -21.87
CA ILE A 18 12.28 -35.39 -21.19
C ILE A 18 11.13 -35.62 -22.19
N ASN A 19 10.43 -36.74 -22.02
CA ASN A 19 9.16 -36.97 -22.71
C ASN A 19 8.00 -36.26 -21.96
N TYR A 20 7.30 -35.38 -22.67
CA TYR A 20 6.21 -34.55 -22.14
C TYR A 20 4.83 -35.19 -22.26
N ASP A 21 4.65 -36.27 -23.03
CA ASP A 21 3.35 -36.66 -23.57
C ASP A 21 2.31 -37.07 -22.50
N ASN A 22 2.74 -37.35 -21.26
CA ASN A 22 1.85 -37.63 -20.11
C ASN A 22 2.23 -36.84 -18.83
N ASN A 23 3.00 -35.76 -18.95
CA ASN A 23 3.52 -35.01 -17.80
C ASN A 23 3.10 -33.54 -17.87
N THR A 24 2.42 -33.07 -16.82
CA THR A 24 2.26 -31.62 -16.59
C THR A 24 3.46 -31.11 -15.80
N ILE A 25 4.18 -30.16 -16.37
CA ILE A 25 5.32 -29.49 -15.74
C ILE A 25 4.93 -28.04 -15.49
N ILE A 26 5.06 -27.59 -14.24
CA ILE A 26 4.84 -26.20 -13.84
C ILE A 26 6.20 -25.62 -13.44
N ILE A 27 6.57 -24.51 -14.08
CA ILE A 27 7.85 -23.86 -13.85
C ILE A 27 7.57 -22.46 -13.33
N GLU A 28 8.01 -22.19 -12.12
CA GLU A 28 7.79 -20.94 -11.41
C GLU A 28 9.11 -20.18 -11.30
N GLY A 29 9.18 -19.02 -11.92
CA GLY A 29 10.36 -18.17 -11.91
C GLY A 29 10.04 -16.76 -11.46
N GLU A 30 10.82 -16.27 -10.49
CA GLU A 30 10.74 -14.89 -10.05
C GLU A 30 11.75 -14.02 -10.79
N ASN A 31 11.34 -12.79 -11.13
CA ASN A 31 12.22 -11.74 -11.69
C ASN A 31 12.99 -12.14 -12.97
N ILE A 32 12.46 -13.07 -13.76
CA ILE A 32 13.05 -13.45 -15.05
C ILE A 32 12.92 -12.27 -16.03
N LYS A 33 14.06 -11.79 -16.53
CA LYS A 33 14.08 -10.70 -17.52
C LYS A 33 13.48 -11.17 -18.86
N ASN A 34 12.70 -10.31 -19.51
CA ASN A 34 12.07 -10.61 -20.80
C ASN A 34 13.07 -11.02 -21.90
N ASN A 35 14.31 -10.53 -21.84
CA ASN A 35 15.36 -10.86 -22.82
C ASN A 35 16.21 -12.08 -22.45
N SER A 36 15.96 -12.72 -21.31
CA SER A 36 16.72 -13.90 -20.86
C SER A 36 16.53 -15.09 -21.80
N LYS A 37 17.54 -15.96 -21.87
CA LYS A 37 17.53 -17.16 -22.72
C LYS A 37 16.38 -18.08 -22.34
N ILE A 38 16.21 -18.34 -21.03
CA ILE A 38 15.09 -19.14 -20.53
C ILE A 38 13.71 -18.58 -20.87
N LYS A 39 13.48 -17.26 -20.79
CA LYS A 39 12.19 -16.68 -21.16
C LYS A 39 11.89 -16.87 -22.63
N LYS A 40 12.87 -16.57 -23.50
CA LYS A 40 12.74 -16.76 -24.95
C LYS A 40 12.48 -18.22 -25.30
N TYR A 41 13.16 -19.16 -24.64
CA TYR A 41 12.92 -20.58 -24.84
C TYR A 41 11.44 -20.92 -24.62
N PHE A 42 10.86 -20.56 -23.47
CA PHE A 42 9.46 -20.87 -23.17
C PHE A 42 8.45 -20.08 -24.02
N ASP A 43 8.77 -18.87 -24.46
CA ASP A 43 7.89 -18.07 -25.34
C ASP A 43 7.75 -18.66 -26.74
N PHE A 44 8.80 -19.29 -27.25
CA PHE A 44 8.83 -19.85 -28.60
C PHE A 44 8.70 -21.38 -28.64
N HIS A 45 8.62 -22.05 -27.49
CA HIS A 45 8.54 -23.50 -27.44
C HIS A 45 7.17 -24.01 -27.89
N LYS A 46 7.15 -25.11 -28.66
CA LYS A 46 5.91 -25.66 -29.24
C LYS A 46 4.95 -26.31 -28.24
N LYS A 47 5.49 -26.80 -27.11
CA LYS A 47 4.74 -27.56 -26.09
C LYS A 47 4.63 -26.84 -24.74
N PHE A 48 5.32 -25.70 -24.55
CA PHE A 48 5.25 -24.94 -23.30
C PHE A 48 4.53 -23.62 -23.54
N TYR A 49 3.87 -23.12 -22.51
CA TYR A 49 3.27 -21.80 -22.48
C TYR A 49 3.94 -20.97 -21.40
N SER A 50 4.29 -19.73 -21.74
CA SER A 50 4.79 -18.75 -20.78
C SER A 50 3.67 -17.79 -20.41
N ILE A 51 3.37 -17.67 -19.12
CA ILE A 51 2.41 -16.70 -18.58
C ILE A 51 3.18 -15.75 -17.69
N VAL A 52 2.99 -14.45 -17.90
CA VAL A 52 3.64 -13.44 -17.06
C VAL A 52 2.68 -12.97 -15.96
N CYS A 53 3.07 -13.20 -14.71
CA CYS A 53 2.29 -12.84 -13.53
C CYS A 53 2.68 -11.45 -13.02
N TYR A 54 2.26 -10.39 -13.74
CA TYR A 54 2.50 -9.02 -13.30
C TYR A 54 1.59 -8.62 -12.14
N LYS A 55 2.09 -7.72 -11.28
CA LYS A 55 1.26 -6.97 -10.34
C LYS A 55 0.18 -6.19 -11.08
N LEU A 56 -0.99 -6.07 -10.47
CA LEU A 56 -2.12 -5.36 -11.06
C LEU A 56 -1.82 -3.86 -11.20
N THR A 57 -2.13 -3.29 -12.36
CA THR A 57 -2.16 -1.83 -12.51
C THR A 57 -3.40 -1.26 -11.81
N LYS A 58 -3.37 0.04 -11.45
CA LYS A 58 -4.52 0.69 -10.80
C LYS A 58 -5.80 0.59 -11.65
N GLU A 59 -5.69 0.70 -12.97
CA GLU A 59 -6.82 0.58 -13.89
C GLU A 59 -7.39 -0.85 -13.94
N PHE A 60 -6.50 -1.85 -14.02
CA PHE A 60 -6.93 -3.24 -14.05
C PHE A 60 -7.54 -3.65 -12.71
N LYS A 61 -6.92 -3.23 -11.60
CA LYS A 61 -7.45 -3.41 -10.25
C LYS A 61 -8.86 -2.85 -10.12
N LYS A 62 -9.10 -1.63 -10.61
CA LYS A 62 -10.42 -1.01 -10.61
C LYS A 62 -11.45 -1.87 -11.35
N LYS A 63 -11.16 -2.25 -12.59
CA LYS A 63 -12.05 -3.09 -13.41
C LYS A 63 -12.35 -4.44 -12.76
N LEU A 64 -11.35 -5.04 -12.13
CA LEU A 64 -11.48 -6.32 -11.43
C LEU A 64 -12.38 -6.20 -10.20
N ILE A 65 -12.17 -5.18 -9.37
CA ILE A 65 -13.03 -4.90 -8.21
C ILE A 65 -14.47 -4.65 -8.65
N ASP A 66 -14.69 -3.81 -9.67
CA ASP A 66 -16.02 -3.53 -10.21
C ASP A 66 -16.71 -4.83 -10.65
N LYS A 67 -16.02 -5.66 -11.44
CA LYS A 67 -16.53 -6.96 -11.90
C LYS A 67 -16.91 -7.88 -10.75
N LEU A 68 -16.03 -8.04 -9.75
CA LEU A 68 -16.25 -8.96 -8.65
C LEU A 68 -17.38 -8.49 -7.73
N PHE A 69 -17.46 -7.19 -7.43
CA PHE A 69 -18.59 -6.66 -6.64
C PHE A 69 -19.92 -6.81 -7.37
N ASP A 70 -19.96 -6.59 -8.69
CA ASP A 70 -21.15 -6.84 -9.50
C ASP A 70 -21.56 -8.32 -9.48
N GLN A 71 -20.59 -9.25 -9.61
CA GLN A 71 -20.84 -10.69 -9.55
C GLN A 71 -21.40 -11.15 -8.20
N HIS A 72 -21.02 -10.49 -7.11
CA HIS A 72 -21.48 -10.84 -5.76
C HIS A 72 -22.59 -9.93 -5.23
N ASN A 73 -23.20 -9.07 -6.06
CA ASN A 73 -24.22 -8.10 -5.66
C ASN A 73 -23.81 -7.21 -4.46
N CYS A 74 -22.50 -6.96 -4.33
CA CYS A 74 -21.95 -6.15 -3.24
C CYS A 74 -21.97 -4.66 -3.63
N LYS A 75 -22.49 -3.80 -2.75
CA LYS A 75 -22.46 -2.35 -2.92
C LYS A 75 -21.76 -1.69 -1.74
N LEU A 76 -20.76 -0.87 -2.05
CA LEU A 76 -20.05 -0.06 -1.07
C LEU A 76 -20.47 1.40 -1.17
N SER A 77 -20.37 2.13 -0.05
CA SER A 77 -20.37 3.59 -0.13
C SER A 77 -19.20 4.07 -1.00
N LYS A 78 -19.36 5.22 -1.66
CA LYS A 78 -18.35 5.77 -2.58
C LYS A 78 -16.97 5.89 -1.91
N ASP A 79 -16.95 6.34 -0.65
CA ASP A 79 -15.72 6.52 0.12
C ASP A 79 -15.08 5.18 0.48
N ALA A 80 -15.89 4.19 0.87
CA ALA A 80 -15.44 2.83 1.18
C ALA A 80 -14.86 2.13 -0.06
N TYR A 81 -15.47 2.33 -1.23
CA TYR A 81 -14.94 1.81 -2.50
C TYR A 81 -13.54 2.38 -2.80
N TRP A 82 -13.38 3.70 -2.74
CA TRP A 82 -12.08 4.33 -3.01
C TRP A 82 -11.05 3.96 -1.96
N PHE A 83 -11.47 3.86 -0.69
CA PHE A 83 -10.62 3.39 0.40
C PHE A 83 -10.10 1.98 0.10
N PHE A 84 -11.00 1.05 -0.27
CA PHE A 84 -10.63 -0.31 -0.61
C PHE A 84 -9.67 -0.36 -1.81
N LEU A 85 -10.02 0.27 -2.94
CA LEU A 85 -9.20 0.27 -4.15
C LEU A 85 -7.77 0.80 -3.91
N GLU A 86 -7.61 1.79 -3.04
CA GLU A 86 -6.32 2.44 -2.77
C GLU A 86 -5.49 1.77 -1.68
N ASN A 87 -6.08 0.85 -0.91
CA ASN A 87 -5.40 0.13 0.18
C ASN A 87 -5.39 -1.40 0.02
N SER A 88 -6.02 -1.93 -1.03
CA SER A 88 -6.00 -3.36 -1.37
C SER A 88 -4.72 -3.77 -2.09
N SER A 89 -4.43 -5.07 -2.06
CA SER A 89 -3.21 -5.62 -2.66
C SER A 89 -3.12 -5.41 -4.18
N ASP A 90 -1.91 -5.26 -4.70
CA ASP A 90 -1.64 -5.35 -6.15
C ASP A 90 -1.48 -6.81 -6.62
N ASP A 91 -1.52 -7.77 -5.70
CA ASP A 91 -1.57 -9.19 -6.00
C ASP A 91 -3.00 -9.62 -6.29
N TYR A 92 -3.22 -10.30 -7.42
CA TYR A 92 -4.54 -10.72 -7.88
C TYR A 92 -5.26 -11.61 -6.86
N GLN A 93 -4.57 -12.63 -6.34
CA GLN A 93 -5.18 -13.62 -5.46
C GLN A 93 -5.52 -13.01 -4.11
N ILE A 94 -4.64 -12.17 -3.57
CA ILE A 94 -4.92 -11.46 -2.32
C ILE A 94 -6.12 -10.53 -2.50
N LEU A 95 -6.14 -9.74 -3.57
CA LEU A 95 -7.23 -8.81 -3.86
C LEU A 95 -8.57 -9.54 -4.02
N GLU A 96 -8.61 -10.63 -4.79
CA GLU A 96 -9.82 -11.43 -5.01
C GLU A 96 -10.37 -11.96 -3.68
N ASN A 97 -9.50 -12.48 -2.82
CA ASN A 97 -9.89 -12.93 -1.48
C ASN A 97 -10.45 -11.80 -0.62
N GLU A 98 -9.86 -10.60 -0.65
CA GLU A 98 -10.38 -9.43 0.05
C GLU A 98 -11.75 -9.01 -0.46
N VAL A 99 -11.97 -9.02 -1.79
CA VAL A 99 -13.28 -8.71 -2.39
C VAL A 99 -14.34 -9.72 -1.99
N ILE A 100 -14.03 -11.02 -2.02
CA ILE A 100 -14.96 -12.08 -1.60
C ILE A 100 -15.32 -11.92 -0.13
N LYS A 101 -14.33 -11.63 0.73
CA LYS A 101 -14.55 -11.39 2.16
C LYS A 101 -15.49 -10.21 2.39
N ILE A 102 -15.27 -9.09 1.69
CA ILE A 102 -16.14 -7.91 1.77
C ILE A 102 -17.54 -8.24 1.27
N SER A 103 -17.65 -8.95 0.15
CA SER A 103 -18.95 -9.32 -0.43
C SER A 103 -19.76 -10.24 0.49
N ASN A 104 -19.09 -11.10 1.26
CA ASN A 104 -19.71 -12.00 2.23
C ASN A 104 -20.07 -11.32 3.57
N TYR A 105 -19.63 -10.09 3.82
CA TYR A 105 -19.93 -9.37 5.06
C TYR A 105 -21.45 -9.12 5.24
N GLY A 106 -22.20 -9.07 4.13
CA GLY A 106 -23.67 -9.06 4.15
C GLY A 106 -24.31 -7.70 4.44
N GLU A 107 -23.54 -6.67 4.80
CA GLU A 107 -24.08 -5.31 4.94
C GLU A 107 -24.20 -4.59 3.61
N VAL A 108 -25.42 -4.14 3.31
CA VAL A 108 -25.71 -3.28 2.17
C VAL A 108 -25.16 -1.89 2.47
N ASN A 109 -24.11 -1.47 1.75
CA ASN A 109 -23.38 -0.20 1.92
C ASN A 109 -22.41 -0.13 3.11
N ALA A 110 -21.52 -1.11 3.26
CA ALA A 110 -20.42 -1.05 4.21
C ALA A 110 -19.64 0.29 4.16
N SER A 111 -19.32 0.82 5.34
CA SER A 111 -18.60 2.08 5.52
C SER A 111 -17.09 1.90 5.38
N VAL A 112 -16.33 3.01 5.37
CA VAL A 112 -14.86 2.96 5.39
C VAL A 112 -14.35 2.21 6.63
N GLU A 113 -15.05 2.32 7.76
CA GLU A 113 -14.64 1.65 9.00
C GLU A 113 -14.86 0.13 8.93
N ASP A 114 -15.96 -0.30 8.31
CA ASP A 114 -16.24 -1.74 8.14
C ASP A 114 -15.23 -2.36 7.17
N ILE A 115 -14.99 -1.69 6.04
CA ILE A 115 -14.02 -2.14 5.04
C ILE A 115 -12.60 -2.16 5.60
N SER A 116 -12.23 -1.19 6.45
CA SER A 116 -10.89 -1.21 7.06
C SER A 116 -10.72 -2.40 7.99
N LYS A 117 -11.73 -2.78 8.78
CA LYS A 117 -11.69 -3.99 9.62
C LYS A 117 -11.65 -5.30 8.81
N LEU A 118 -12.25 -5.31 7.62
CA LEU A 118 -12.32 -6.49 6.75
C LEU A 118 -11.08 -6.66 5.87
N SER A 119 -10.42 -5.57 5.47
CA SER A 119 -9.23 -5.61 4.62
C SER A 119 -8.01 -6.08 5.43
N GLY A 120 -7.01 -6.69 4.78
CA GLY A 120 -5.77 -7.15 5.45
C GLY A 120 -4.91 -6.02 6.04
N THR A 121 -5.35 -4.78 5.85
CA THR A 121 -4.77 -3.54 6.40
C THR A 121 -5.57 -2.97 7.57
N ALA A 122 -6.30 -3.81 8.30
CA ALA A 122 -7.03 -3.48 9.52
C ALA A 122 -6.19 -2.61 10.46
N GLY A 123 -6.56 -1.33 10.56
CA GLY A 123 -5.88 -0.30 11.34
C GLY A 123 -5.35 0.89 10.51
N SER A 124 -5.01 0.70 9.24
CA SER A 124 -4.35 1.74 8.43
C SER A 124 -5.22 2.99 8.19
N SER A 125 -6.54 2.82 8.02
CA SER A 125 -7.51 3.90 7.73
C SER A 125 -7.81 4.87 8.88
N GLN A 126 -7.38 4.53 10.10
CA GLN A 126 -7.66 5.35 11.28
C GLN A 126 -6.50 6.31 11.58
N PHE A 127 -5.31 6.03 11.07
CA PHE A 127 -4.11 6.76 11.46
C PHE A 127 -3.75 7.92 10.53
N GLU A 128 -4.34 8.03 9.33
CA GLU A 128 -4.16 9.23 8.48
C GLU A 128 -4.62 10.49 9.21
N ASP A 129 -5.67 10.34 10.00
CA ASP A 129 -6.22 11.37 10.84
C ASP A 129 -5.24 11.87 11.92
N LEU A 130 -4.40 10.97 12.44
CA LEU A 130 -3.30 11.32 13.35
C LEU A 130 -2.16 12.01 12.59
N PHE A 131 -1.83 11.55 11.38
CA PHE A 131 -0.85 12.20 10.51
C PHE A 131 -1.24 13.66 10.24
N PHE A 132 -2.49 13.92 9.83
CA PHE A 132 -2.96 15.28 9.57
C PHE A 132 -3.02 16.12 10.85
N GLN A 133 -3.33 15.53 12.00
CA GLN A 133 -3.26 16.21 13.30
C GLN A 133 -1.86 16.77 13.57
N CYS A 134 -0.80 16.11 13.12
CA CYS A 134 0.57 16.60 13.29
C CYS A 134 0.89 17.81 12.41
N ILE A 135 0.18 17.97 11.29
CA ILE A 135 0.31 19.10 10.39
C ILE A 135 -0.45 20.32 10.95
N VAL A 136 -1.72 20.14 11.33
CA VAL A 136 -2.63 21.25 11.66
C VAL A 136 -2.76 21.52 13.16
N GLY A 137 -2.53 20.51 14.00
CA GLY A 137 -2.88 20.52 15.42
C GLY A 137 -1.84 21.14 16.34
N SER A 138 -2.27 21.45 17.57
CA SER A 138 -1.38 21.81 18.68
C SER A 138 -0.71 20.57 19.30
N ASN A 139 0.40 20.76 20.03
CA ASN A 139 1.10 19.66 20.72
C ASN A 139 0.15 18.87 21.65
N GLN A 140 -0.73 19.57 22.37
CA GLN A 140 -1.72 18.94 23.24
C GLN A 140 -2.73 18.09 22.46
N SER A 141 -3.20 18.58 21.31
CA SER A 141 -4.13 17.82 20.46
C SER A 141 -3.49 16.58 19.83
N ILE A 142 -2.19 16.65 19.50
CA ILE A 142 -1.42 15.52 18.99
C ILE A 142 -1.29 14.43 20.05
N ILE A 143 -0.95 14.81 21.28
CA ILE A 143 -0.83 13.88 22.42
C ILE A 143 -2.18 13.20 22.66
N LYS A 144 -3.26 13.95 22.85
CA LYS A 144 -4.60 13.40 23.09
C LYS A 144 -5.05 12.45 21.98
N LYS A 145 -4.87 12.83 20.71
CA LYS A 145 -5.27 11.98 19.57
C LYS A 145 -4.42 10.71 19.49
N SER A 146 -3.13 10.80 19.79
CA SER A 146 -2.24 9.63 19.83
C SER A 146 -2.59 8.64 20.95
N GLU A 147 -3.02 9.11 22.13
CA GLU A 147 -3.46 8.24 23.24
C GLU A 147 -4.70 7.43 22.87
N ILE A 148 -5.62 8.03 22.12
CA ILE A 148 -6.84 7.38 21.68
C ILE A 148 -6.54 6.31 20.61
N MET A 149 -5.66 6.66 19.66
CA MET A 149 -5.42 5.86 18.45
C MET A 149 -4.33 4.80 18.62
N ILE A 150 -3.23 5.10 19.32
CA ILE A 150 -2.08 4.21 19.45
C ILE A 150 -2.20 3.45 20.77
N ARG A 151 -2.75 2.24 20.74
CA ARG A 151 -3.01 1.41 21.94
C ARG A 151 -2.06 0.23 22.08
N SER A 152 -1.30 -0.06 21.04
CA SER A 152 -0.34 -1.16 20.99
C SER A 152 0.88 -0.80 20.14
N SER A 153 1.91 -1.65 20.21
CA SER A 153 3.04 -1.58 19.29
C SER A 153 2.64 -1.87 17.85
N ALA A 154 1.66 -2.75 17.62
CA ALA A 154 1.10 -3.00 16.29
C ALA A 154 0.46 -1.74 15.69
N ASP A 155 -0.28 -0.96 16.49
CA ASP A 155 -0.83 0.34 16.07
C ASP A 155 0.29 1.33 15.73
N ALA A 156 1.33 1.36 16.56
CA ALA A 156 2.49 2.22 16.35
C ALA A 156 3.19 1.88 15.02
N TYR A 157 3.41 0.60 14.71
CA TYR A 157 3.98 0.18 13.43
C TYR A 157 3.05 0.54 12.26
N SER A 158 1.75 0.28 12.39
CA SER A 158 0.76 0.62 11.37
C SER A 158 0.74 2.11 11.06
N PHE A 159 0.78 2.95 12.10
CA PHE A 159 0.87 4.39 11.94
C PHE A 159 2.18 4.83 11.27
N LEU A 160 3.33 4.26 11.63
CA LEU A 160 4.59 4.60 10.95
C LEU A 160 4.57 4.24 9.46
N GLN A 161 3.87 3.17 9.05
CA GLN A 161 3.64 2.87 7.64
C GLN A 161 2.78 3.92 6.94
N ILE A 162 1.74 4.43 7.60
CA ILE A 162 0.94 5.55 7.10
C ILE A 162 1.82 6.79 6.90
N VAL A 163 2.67 7.12 7.87
CA VAL A 163 3.59 8.25 7.72
C VAL A 163 4.54 8.04 6.54
N LYS A 164 5.10 6.84 6.36
CA LYS A 164 5.93 6.50 5.18
C LYS A 164 5.18 6.72 3.87
N LYS A 165 3.93 6.27 3.79
CA LYS A 165 3.06 6.46 2.60
C LYS A 165 2.93 7.95 2.29
N PHE A 166 2.58 8.79 3.27
CA PHE A 166 2.43 10.22 3.04
C PHE A 166 3.75 10.95 2.77
N LEU A 167 4.87 10.54 3.38
CA LEU A 167 6.16 11.14 3.04
C LEU A 167 6.52 10.90 1.57
N LYS A 168 6.28 9.70 1.03
CA LYS A 168 6.47 9.42 -0.41
C LYS A 168 5.62 10.33 -1.29
N ILE A 169 4.35 10.51 -0.93
CA ILE A 169 3.44 11.42 -1.62
C ILE A 169 3.98 12.86 -1.56
N LEU A 170 4.41 13.31 -0.37
CA LEU A 170 4.95 14.66 -0.17
C LEU A 170 6.26 14.90 -0.94
N ILE A 171 7.10 13.88 -1.13
CA ILE A 171 8.28 13.96 -2.01
C ILE A 171 7.83 14.26 -3.44
N SER A 172 6.94 13.43 -4.00
CA SER A 172 6.46 13.59 -5.37
C SER A 172 5.74 14.93 -5.59
N SER A 173 4.97 15.41 -4.61
CA SER A 173 4.35 16.74 -4.70
C SER A 173 5.38 17.87 -4.58
N SER A 174 6.39 17.74 -3.73
CA SER A 174 7.43 18.77 -3.52
C SER A 174 8.30 18.94 -4.77
N GLU A 175 8.65 17.86 -5.47
CA GLU A 175 9.40 17.89 -6.73
C GLU A 175 8.66 18.66 -7.84
N ARG A 176 7.33 18.71 -7.79
CA ARG A 176 6.49 19.38 -8.79
C ARG A 176 5.97 20.76 -8.35
N LYS A 177 6.29 21.19 -7.13
CA LYS A 177 5.80 22.43 -6.51
C LYS A 177 6.19 23.70 -7.26
N ASN A 178 7.30 23.68 -8.01
CA ASN A 178 7.73 24.81 -8.83
C ASN A 178 6.97 24.93 -10.17
N LYS A 179 6.27 23.87 -10.60
CA LYS A 179 5.59 23.80 -11.90
C LYS A 179 4.07 23.83 -11.79
N ASN A 180 3.53 23.46 -10.63
CA ASN A 180 2.11 23.30 -10.41
C ASN A 180 1.70 24.04 -9.13
N ASN A 181 0.50 24.62 -9.12
CA ASN A 181 -0.04 25.20 -7.90
C ASN A 181 -0.41 24.10 -6.88
N ILE A 182 -0.53 24.50 -5.60
CA ILE A 182 -0.78 23.58 -4.49
C ILE A 182 -2.12 22.86 -4.62
N ALA A 183 -3.17 23.52 -5.10
CA ALA A 183 -4.50 22.94 -5.23
C ALA A 183 -4.53 21.80 -6.27
N ASP A 184 -3.83 21.96 -7.38
CA ASP A 184 -3.70 20.93 -8.41
C ASP A 184 -2.88 19.74 -7.93
N LEU A 185 -1.80 19.99 -7.18
CA LEU A 185 -1.01 18.94 -6.54
C LEU A 185 -1.87 18.18 -5.53
N ALA A 186 -2.64 18.88 -4.69
CA ALA A 186 -3.53 18.25 -3.73
C ALA A 186 -4.58 17.38 -4.43
N LYS A 187 -5.21 17.89 -5.51
CA LYS A 187 -6.17 17.12 -6.31
C LYS A 187 -5.57 15.87 -6.94
N HIS A 188 -4.31 15.93 -7.39
CA HIS A 188 -3.65 14.83 -8.06
C HIS A 188 -3.14 13.75 -7.09
N TYR A 189 -2.59 14.16 -5.95
CA TYR A 189 -1.85 13.29 -5.04
C TYR A 189 -2.61 12.84 -3.79
N LEU A 190 -3.66 13.56 -3.38
CA LEU A 190 -4.48 13.16 -2.23
C LEU A 190 -5.26 11.87 -2.55
N PRO A 191 -5.16 10.83 -1.69
CA PRO A 191 -6.03 9.65 -1.81
C PRO A 191 -7.51 10.05 -1.81
N LYS A 192 -8.30 9.47 -2.72
CA LYS A 192 -9.67 9.94 -3.00
C LYS A 192 -10.60 9.81 -1.80
N TYR A 193 -10.41 8.76 -0.99
CA TYR A 193 -11.18 8.54 0.24
C TYR A 193 -10.91 9.60 1.32
N LEU A 194 -9.82 10.38 1.20
CA LEU A 194 -9.43 11.44 2.13
C LEU A 194 -9.85 12.83 1.67
N PHE A 195 -10.87 12.95 0.82
CA PHE A 195 -11.32 14.25 0.31
C PHE A 195 -11.65 15.26 1.42
N ARG A 196 -12.07 14.80 2.62
CA ARG A 196 -12.31 15.65 3.80
C ARG A 196 -11.03 16.29 4.35
N GLN A 197 -9.87 15.65 4.14
CA GLN A 197 -8.56 16.13 4.57
C GLN A 197 -7.89 17.04 3.53
N LYS A 198 -8.61 17.47 2.48
CA LYS A 198 -8.05 18.28 1.39
C LYS A 198 -7.32 19.52 1.90
N ASN A 199 -7.93 20.31 2.77
CA ASN A 199 -7.32 21.53 3.30
C ASN A 199 -6.07 21.21 4.15
N SER A 200 -6.13 20.17 4.98
CA SER A 200 -4.99 19.69 5.77
C SER A 200 -3.83 19.24 4.87
N PHE A 201 -4.14 18.60 3.75
CA PHE A 201 -3.15 18.12 2.78
C PHE A 201 -2.56 19.26 1.94
N GLU A 202 -3.36 20.22 1.49
CA GLU A 202 -2.86 21.45 0.84
C GLU A 202 -1.86 22.17 1.75
N LEU A 203 -2.15 22.26 3.05
CA LEU A 203 -1.22 22.81 4.03
C LEU A 203 0.04 21.95 4.21
N ALA A 204 -0.09 20.63 4.16
CA ALA A 204 1.07 19.74 4.21
C ALA A 204 1.99 19.95 2.98
N VAL A 205 1.41 20.02 1.78
CA VAL A 205 2.15 20.29 0.52
C VAL A 205 2.78 21.68 0.55
N SER A 206 2.08 22.69 1.06
CA SER A 206 2.60 24.06 1.13
C SER A 206 3.77 24.19 2.11
N ARG A 207 3.75 23.45 3.22
CA ARG A 207 4.81 23.47 4.23
C ARG A 207 5.97 22.53 3.96
N ALA A 208 5.74 21.47 3.19
CA ALA A 208 6.75 20.49 2.85
C ALA A 208 7.80 21.05 1.87
N ASP A 209 9.04 20.66 2.11
CA ASP A 209 10.16 20.75 1.20
C ASP A 209 11.05 19.50 1.39
N LEU A 210 11.94 19.22 0.44
CA LEU A 210 12.75 18.01 0.45
C LEU A 210 13.68 17.94 1.67
N MET A 211 14.14 19.07 2.22
CA MET A 211 15.00 19.10 3.40
C MET A 211 14.20 18.74 4.66
N LYS A 212 13.03 19.34 4.86
CA LYS A 212 12.11 18.97 5.95
C LYS A 212 11.69 17.51 5.88
N ILE A 213 11.32 17.02 4.69
CA ILE A 213 10.95 15.62 4.50
C ILE A 213 12.10 14.68 4.87
N ARG A 214 13.35 15.02 4.50
CA ARG A 214 14.53 14.23 4.87
C ARG A 214 14.72 14.18 6.39
N ILE A 215 14.58 15.30 7.09
CA ILE A 215 14.66 15.35 8.55
C ILE A 215 13.59 14.44 9.17
N ILE A 216 12.36 14.54 8.69
CA ILE A 216 11.24 13.73 9.18
C ILE A 216 11.47 12.24 8.91
N ASN A 217 11.98 11.87 7.75
CA ASN A 217 12.31 10.49 7.41
C ASN A 217 13.39 9.92 8.35
N ASN A 218 14.37 10.73 8.76
CA ASN A 218 15.35 10.32 9.76
C ASN A 218 14.71 10.10 11.14
N LEU A 219 13.79 10.99 11.55
CA LEU A 219 13.03 10.83 12.80
C LEU A 219 12.19 9.53 12.78
N LEU A 220 11.58 9.23 11.63
CA LEU A 220 10.76 8.04 11.41
C LEU A 220 11.59 6.76 11.57
N GLN A 221 12.75 6.69 10.91
CA GLN A 221 13.67 5.55 11.02
C GLN A 221 14.16 5.33 12.46
N LYS A 222 14.46 6.42 13.19
CA LYS A 222 14.81 6.35 14.61
C LYS A 222 13.65 5.81 15.44
N ALA A 223 12.43 6.28 15.20
CA ALA A 223 11.24 5.79 15.90
C ALA A 223 11.04 4.29 15.67
N GLU A 224 11.15 3.80 14.42
CA GLU A 224 11.04 2.38 14.09
C GLU A 224 12.08 1.53 14.84
N LEU A 225 13.34 1.99 14.87
CA LEU A 225 14.41 1.32 15.59
C LEU A 225 14.13 1.27 17.10
N TYR A 226 13.65 2.37 17.68
CA TYR A 226 13.36 2.43 19.11
C TYR A 226 12.19 1.55 19.52
N ILE A 227 11.11 1.48 18.73
CA ILE A 227 9.99 0.57 19.00
C ILE A 227 10.47 -0.86 18.94
N ARG A 228 11.27 -1.23 17.92
CA ARG A 228 11.81 -2.60 17.80
C ARG A 228 12.63 -3.02 19.03
N LYS A 229 13.35 -2.08 19.64
CA LYS A 229 14.15 -2.33 20.84
C LYS A 229 13.37 -2.24 22.15
N ASN A 230 12.25 -1.51 22.16
CA ASN A 230 11.51 -1.13 23.37
C ASN A 230 10.00 -1.17 23.11
N ASP A 231 9.48 -2.34 22.74
CA ASP A 231 8.12 -2.51 22.25
C ASP A 231 7.06 -1.98 23.24
N SER A 232 7.26 -2.20 24.53
CA SER A 232 6.37 -1.72 25.61
C SER A 232 6.30 -0.20 25.75
N ARG A 233 7.23 0.55 25.14
CA ARG A 233 7.27 2.02 25.18
C ARG A 233 6.71 2.67 23.91
N PHE A 234 5.95 1.92 23.11
CA PHE A 234 5.44 2.34 21.81
C PHE A 234 4.81 3.74 21.82
N LEU A 235 3.95 4.05 22.79
CA LEU A 235 3.19 5.31 22.82
C LEU A 235 4.11 6.52 23.03
N VAL A 236 5.02 6.45 24.00
CA VAL A 236 5.96 7.55 24.30
C VAL A 236 6.90 7.78 23.11
N ILE A 237 7.34 6.70 22.45
CA ILE A 237 8.20 6.79 21.26
C ILE A 237 7.45 7.47 20.12
N ILE A 238 6.19 7.09 19.86
CA ILE A 238 5.36 7.71 18.83
C ILE A 238 5.06 9.17 19.16
N GLN A 239 4.66 9.49 20.39
CA GLN A 239 4.40 10.88 20.80
C GLN A 239 5.63 11.77 20.60
N ARG A 240 6.82 11.29 21.00
CA ARG A 240 8.07 12.01 20.77
C ARG A 240 8.34 12.20 19.28
N PHE A 241 8.11 11.19 18.46
CA PHE A 241 8.22 11.30 17.01
C PHE A 241 7.26 12.36 16.45
N LEU A 242 5.98 12.32 16.86
CA LEU A 242 4.93 13.22 16.36
C LEU A 242 5.16 14.68 16.72
N LEU A 243 5.63 14.96 17.93
CA LEU A 243 5.95 16.32 18.36
C LEU A 243 7.13 16.89 17.56
N ASN A 244 8.16 16.09 17.30
CA ASN A 244 9.29 16.51 16.47
C ASN A 244 8.88 16.67 15.00
N PHE A 245 8.07 15.74 14.47
CA PHE A 245 7.47 15.86 13.13
C PHE A 245 6.72 17.19 13.00
N SER A 246 5.82 17.50 13.94
CA SER A 246 4.99 18.71 13.90
C SER A 246 5.85 19.97 13.94
N LYS A 247 6.89 19.97 14.79
CA LYS A 247 7.86 21.07 14.89
C LYS A 247 8.62 21.29 13.58
N THR A 248 8.99 20.22 12.85
CA THR A 248 9.69 20.34 11.57
C THR A 248 8.79 20.83 10.44
N MET A 249 7.50 20.44 10.46
CA MET A 249 6.56 20.83 9.42
C MET A 249 6.05 22.27 9.56
N LYS A 250 5.89 22.77 10.78
CA LYS A 250 5.52 24.17 11.05
C LYS A 250 6.65 25.12 10.66
#